data_AF-I0K212-F1
#
_entry.id   AF-I0K212-F1
#
_cell.length_a   1.000
_cell.length_b   1.000
_cell.length_c   1.000
_cell.angle_alpha   90.00
_cell.angle_beta   90.00
_cell.angle_gamma   90.00
#
_symmetry.space_group_name_H-M   'P 1'
#
loop_
_entity.id
_entity.type
_entity.pdbx_description
1 polymer ?
#
loop_
_entity_poly.entity_id
_entity_poly.type
_entity_poly.pdbx_seq_one_letter_code
_entity_poly.pdbx_strand_id
1 'polypeptide(L)'
;MRSSLYCLLLTGLMACTTSAPNAITPGSGVDVDPLPPASSAPGFGNSKARPLGTPFAFPAGITLVQKPRNDSDCWYEARQAKRIKGAGNAVAFCVSFSNSTNAPIRVELPPGLIWVAETSALFQDISQNGILVKTVTILVPAHAVETAWLVAYCINYDRDGTRPGDTFEAQPILSNHPGISALAKQLATKKINEEEYASEPTAAERQQLAFIGVAVVDVQTYGTVQPSTQAYLNQLPNAR
;
A
#
# COMPACT_ATOMS: atom_id res chain seq x y z
N MET A 1 39.60 -10.42 29.51
CA MET A 1 38.72 -9.23 29.41
C MET A 1 38.12 -9.24 28.01
N ARG A 2 36.79 -9.33 27.94
CA ARG A 2 36.01 -9.60 26.73
C ARG A 2 35.70 -8.30 25.96
N SER A 3 35.83 -8.39 24.64
CA SER A 3 35.10 -7.72 23.56
C SER A 3 34.59 -6.29 23.73
N SER A 4 35.15 -5.39 22.91
CA SER A 4 34.49 -4.18 22.40
C SER A 4 34.43 -4.31 20.87
N LEU A 5 33.24 -4.56 20.32
CA LEU A 5 32.35 -3.56 19.71
C LEU A 5 32.98 -2.85 18.51
N TYR A 6 32.52 -3.18 17.30
CA TYR A 6 32.01 -2.23 16.30
C TYR A 6 31.20 -3.03 15.26
N CYS A 7 29.89 -3.16 15.49
CA CYS A 7 28.95 -3.43 14.40
C CYS A 7 28.47 -2.07 13.90
N LEU A 8 28.90 -1.70 12.69
CA LEU A 8 28.28 -0.62 11.94
C LEU A 8 26.83 -1.03 11.61
N LEU A 9 25.87 -0.23 12.10
CA LEU A 9 24.49 -0.26 11.64
C LEU A 9 24.44 0.23 10.18
N LEU A 10 24.02 -0.65 9.26
CA LEU A 10 23.46 -0.23 7.97
C LEU A 10 22.05 0.32 8.22
N THR A 11 21.90 1.64 8.09
CA THR A 11 20.62 2.33 8.01
C THR A 11 20.01 2.12 6.62
N GLY A 12 19.03 1.23 6.50
CA GLY A 12 18.22 1.05 5.30
C GLY A 12 17.18 2.17 5.17
N LEU A 13 17.60 3.33 4.64
CA LEU A 13 16.70 4.34 4.09
C LEU A 13 16.41 3.97 2.62
N MET A 14 15.40 3.13 2.38
CA MET A 14 14.72 3.12 1.07
C MET A 14 13.53 4.06 1.14
N ALA A 15 13.84 5.35 1.27
CA ALA A 15 12.99 6.38 0.71
C ALA A 15 13.07 6.25 -0.81
N CYS A 16 11.97 6.46 -1.53
CA CYS A 16 11.99 6.63 -2.98
C CYS A 16 12.75 7.94 -3.31
N THR A 17 14.07 7.95 -3.18
CA THR A 17 14.91 9.06 -3.65
C THR A 17 15.18 8.84 -5.12
N THR A 18 14.61 9.71 -5.94
CA THR A 18 15.00 9.91 -7.33
C THR A 18 16.47 10.30 -7.38
N SER A 19 17.34 9.36 -7.75
CA SER A 19 18.69 9.68 -8.19
C SER A 19 18.60 10.30 -9.58
N ALA A 20 18.65 11.63 -9.67
CA ALA A 20 18.96 12.29 -10.94
C ALA A 20 20.38 11.87 -11.36
N PRO A 21 20.62 11.31 -12.56
CA PRO A 21 21.97 11.01 -13.01
C PRO A 21 22.72 12.31 -13.29
N ASN A 22 23.97 12.33 -12.84
CA ASN A 22 24.93 13.42 -13.04
C ASN A 22 25.03 13.86 -14.51
N ALA A 23 25.26 15.17 -14.70
CA ALA A 23 25.50 15.80 -15.98
C ALA A 23 26.65 15.13 -16.75
N ILE A 24 26.38 14.68 -17.98
CA ILE A 24 27.39 14.28 -18.97
C ILE A 24 27.45 15.38 -20.04
N THR A 25 28.67 15.84 -20.31
CA THR A 25 29.06 16.82 -21.33
C THR A 25 28.63 16.40 -22.75
N PRO A 26 28.44 17.37 -23.69
CA PRO A 26 27.78 17.10 -24.95
C PRO A 26 28.74 16.46 -25.97
N GLY A 27 28.40 15.25 -26.40
CA GLY A 27 29.10 14.53 -27.46
C GLY A 27 28.24 13.43 -28.06
N SER A 28 27.64 13.73 -29.22
CA SER A 28 27.24 12.79 -30.28
C SER A 28 26.21 11.70 -29.95
N GLY A 29 24.99 11.91 -30.46
CA GLY A 29 24.03 10.84 -30.74
C GLY A 29 23.35 10.24 -29.52
N VAL A 30 22.49 11.01 -28.85
CA VAL A 30 21.62 10.48 -27.81
C VAL A 30 20.38 9.92 -28.48
N ASP A 31 20.30 8.58 -28.58
CA ASP A 31 19.02 7.90 -28.53
C ASP A 31 18.31 8.43 -27.29
N VAL A 32 17.34 9.32 -27.51
CA VAL A 32 16.51 9.84 -26.43
C VAL A 32 15.73 8.63 -25.95
N ASP A 33 16.19 8.03 -24.85
CA ASP A 33 15.41 7.04 -24.11
C ASP A 33 13.99 7.60 -24.02
N PRO A 34 12.97 6.88 -24.53
CA PRO A 34 11.61 7.39 -24.51
C PRO A 34 11.30 7.82 -23.09
N LEU A 35 10.83 9.06 -22.90
CA LEU A 35 10.36 9.50 -21.60
C LEU A 35 9.47 8.39 -21.04
N PRO A 36 9.73 7.88 -19.82
CA PRO A 36 8.89 6.85 -19.26
C PRO A 36 7.44 7.37 -19.30
N PRO A 37 6.48 6.51 -19.70
CA PRO A 37 5.09 6.92 -19.85
C PRO A 37 4.61 7.60 -18.55
N ALA A 38 3.94 8.75 -18.70
CA ALA A 38 3.57 9.62 -17.59
C ALA A 38 2.73 8.89 -16.52
N SER A 39 1.83 8.00 -16.96
CA SER A 39 1.05 7.11 -16.12
C SER A 39 0.31 6.09 -16.99
N SER A 40 0.08 4.90 -16.46
CA SER A 40 -0.74 3.88 -17.13
C SER A 40 -2.26 4.13 -17.05
N ALA A 41 -2.72 4.93 -16.08
CA ALA A 41 -4.15 5.21 -15.88
C ALA A 41 -4.42 6.45 -14.99
N PRO A 42 -5.63 7.05 -15.04
CA PRO A 42 -6.02 8.09 -14.10
C PRO A 42 -5.85 7.65 -12.64
N GLY A 43 -5.27 8.53 -11.82
CA GLY A 43 -4.99 8.29 -10.41
C GLY A 43 -3.76 7.45 -10.10
N PHE A 44 -3.07 6.93 -11.13
CA PHE A 44 -1.79 6.25 -11.03
C PHE A 44 -0.66 7.19 -11.46
N GLY A 45 0.57 6.92 -11.06
CA GLY A 45 1.72 7.63 -11.60
C GLY A 45 1.75 9.06 -11.11
N ASN A 46 2.12 9.96 -12.01
CA ASN A 46 2.01 11.40 -11.82
C ASN A 46 0.59 11.95 -12.11
N SER A 47 -0.38 11.09 -12.46
CA SER A 47 -1.75 11.54 -12.74
C SER A 47 -2.37 12.18 -11.50
N LYS A 48 -2.89 13.40 -11.67
CA LYS A 48 -3.68 14.09 -10.65
C LYS A 48 -5.20 13.84 -10.78
N ALA A 49 -5.63 13.17 -11.85
CA ALA A 49 -7.01 12.71 -11.97
C ALA A 49 -7.37 11.66 -10.90
N ARG A 50 -8.65 11.53 -10.59
CA ARG A 50 -9.19 10.51 -9.68
C ARG A 50 -8.99 9.09 -10.26
N PRO A 51 -8.67 8.07 -9.44
CA PRO A 51 -8.64 6.69 -9.91
C PRO A 51 -9.97 6.24 -10.52
N LEU A 52 -9.90 5.47 -11.62
CA LEU A 52 -11.08 4.86 -12.22
C LEU A 52 -11.43 3.53 -11.55
N GLY A 53 -12.72 3.23 -11.51
CA GLY A 53 -13.26 2.01 -10.91
C GLY A 53 -14.70 2.18 -10.45
N THR A 54 -15.16 1.24 -9.64
CA THR A 54 -16.49 1.28 -9.02
C THR A 54 -16.37 1.64 -7.55
N PRO A 55 -17.22 2.53 -7.01
CA PRO A 55 -17.27 2.74 -5.57
C PRO A 55 -17.53 1.43 -4.84
N PHE A 56 -16.74 1.14 -3.81
CA PHE A 56 -16.90 -0.07 -3.03
C PHE A 56 -18.06 0.09 -2.03
N ALA A 57 -18.92 -0.92 -1.98
CA ALA A 57 -20.00 -1.01 -1.01
C ALA A 57 -19.58 -1.95 0.13
N PHE A 58 -19.60 -1.44 1.35
CA PHE A 58 -19.41 -2.29 2.53
C PHE A 58 -20.58 -3.27 2.70
N PRO A 59 -20.36 -4.44 3.35
CA PRO A 59 -21.43 -5.37 3.65
C PRO A 59 -22.59 -4.69 4.39
N ALA A 60 -23.83 -5.16 4.16
CA ALA A 60 -24.99 -4.64 4.86
C ALA A 60 -24.80 -4.75 6.39
N GLY A 61 -25.11 -3.66 7.11
CA GLY A 61 -24.90 -3.56 8.56
C GLY A 61 -23.50 -3.12 8.98
N ILE A 62 -22.56 -2.97 8.04
CA ILE A 62 -21.25 -2.37 8.27
C ILE A 62 -21.24 -0.91 7.82
N THR A 63 -20.75 -0.04 8.70
CA THR A 63 -20.48 1.36 8.38
C THR A 63 -19.10 1.76 8.87
N LEU A 64 -18.45 2.69 8.17
CA LEU A 64 -17.27 3.37 8.71
C LEU A 64 -17.69 4.33 9.83
N VAL A 65 -17.01 4.27 10.96
CA VAL A 65 -17.25 5.18 12.10
C VAL A 65 -16.83 6.61 11.78
N GLN A 66 -15.72 6.75 11.05
CA GLN A 66 -15.17 8.02 10.60
C GLN A 66 -14.36 7.81 9.30
N LYS A 67 -13.98 8.92 8.65
CA LYS A 67 -13.02 8.86 7.54
C LYS A 67 -11.72 8.20 8.00
N PRO A 68 -11.12 7.34 7.17
CA PRO A 68 -9.81 6.80 7.50
C PRO A 68 -8.77 7.92 7.64
N ARG A 69 -7.90 7.78 8.64
CA ARG A 69 -6.88 8.79 8.96
C ARG A 69 -5.62 8.14 9.48
N ASN A 70 -4.48 8.75 9.21
CA ASN A 70 -3.23 8.38 9.85
C ASN A 70 -3.19 8.95 11.27
N ASP A 71 -3.17 8.07 12.25
CA ASP A 71 -3.31 8.38 13.67
C ASP A 71 -2.33 7.53 14.49
N SER A 72 -1.43 8.18 15.24
CA SER A 72 -0.36 7.51 15.98
C SER A 72 -0.87 6.63 17.12
N ASP A 73 -1.95 7.05 17.78
CA ASP A 73 -2.49 6.35 18.94
C ASP A 73 -3.15 5.05 18.48
N CYS A 74 -3.96 5.15 17.42
CA CYS A 74 -4.54 3.97 16.79
C CYS A 74 -3.48 3.05 16.18
N TRP A 75 -2.38 3.55 15.59
CA TRP A 75 -1.25 2.70 15.17
C TRP A 75 -0.67 1.91 16.35
N TYR A 76 -0.40 2.59 17.46
CA TYR A 76 0.18 1.97 18.65
C TYR A 76 -0.76 0.88 19.22
N GLU A 77 -2.04 1.20 19.37
CA GLU A 77 -3.05 0.25 19.84
C GLU A 77 -3.21 -0.94 18.90
N ALA A 78 -3.28 -0.70 17.59
CA ALA A 78 -3.39 -1.77 16.59
C ALA A 78 -2.17 -2.70 16.62
N ARG A 79 -0.97 -2.15 16.83
CA ARG A 79 0.25 -2.95 16.96
C ARG A 79 0.18 -3.85 18.20
N GLN A 80 -0.19 -3.31 19.36
CA GLN A 80 -0.32 -4.09 20.60
C GLN A 80 -1.39 -5.18 20.48
N ALA A 81 -2.51 -4.87 19.82
CA ALA A 81 -3.63 -5.79 19.63
C ALA A 81 -3.46 -6.74 18.44
N LYS A 82 -2.34 -6.69 17.69
CA LYS A 82 -2.12 -7.47 16.45
C LYS A 82 -3.22 -7.24 15.38
N ARG A 83 -3.63 -5.98 15.22
CA ARG A 83 -4.65 -5.49 14.28
C ARG A 83 -4.07 -4.68 13.12
N ILE A 84 -2.78 -4.85 12.82
CA ILE A 84 -2.20 -4.37 11.57
C ILE A 84 -2.65 -5.30 10.46
N LYS A 85 -3.12 -4.75 9.35
CA LYS A 85 -3.73 -5.47 8.24
C LYS A 85 -3.19 -5.02 6.88
N GLY A 86 -3.13 -5.93 5.92
CA GLY A 86 -2.69 -5.64 4.56
C GLY A 86 -1.18 -5.67 4.38
N ALA A 87 -0.71 -5.15 3.25
CA ALA A 87 0.70 -5.16 2.87
C ALA A 87 1.09 -3.83 2.23
N GLY A 88 2.32 -3.41 2.46
CA GLY A 88 2.84 -2.09 2.06
C GLY A 88 3.68 -1.47 3.16
N ASN A 89 4.01 -0.20 3.04
CA ASN A 89 4.81 0.51 4.04
C ASN A 89 4.54 2.01 4.10
N ALA A 90 4.36 2.66 2.94
CA ALA A 90 4.33 4.10 2.85
C ALA A 90 2.92 4.71 2.81
N VAL A 91 1.86 3.89 2.64
CA VAL A 91 0.48 4.31 2.86
C VAL A 91 -0.12 3.53 4.00
N ALA A 92 -0.56 4.24 5.04
CA ALA A 92 -1.06 3.60 6.24
C ALA A 92 -2.05 4.49 7.00
N PHE A 93 -3.14 3.91 7.47
CA PHE A 93 -4.20 4.65 8.14
C PHE A 93 -5.10 3.74 8.98
N CYS A 94 -5.80 4.34 9.93
CA CYS A 94 -6.81 3.69 10.73
C CYS A 94 -8.12 3.56 9.97
N VAL A 95 -8.71 2.36 10.02
CA VAL A 95 -10.08 2.10 9.60
C VAL A 95 -10.87 1.55 10.78
N SER A 96 -12.04 2.10 11.03
CA SER A 96 -12.93 1.66 12.11
C SER A 96 -14.29 1.33 11.54
N PHE A 97 -14.71 0.08 11.72
CA PHE A 97 -16.01 -0.41 11.24
C PHE A 97 -16.93 -0.67 12.42
N SER A 98 -18.16 -0.17 12.35
CA SER A 98 -19.22 -0.55 13.28
C SER A 98 -20.14 -1.58 12.63
N ASN A 99 -20.56 -2.58 13.40
CA ASN A 99 -21.53 -3.59 12.99
C ASN A 99 -22.82 -3.43 13.78
N SER A 100 -23.93 -3.15 13.10
CA SER A 100 -25.25 -2.96 13.71
C SER A 100 -26.10 -4.25 13.78
N THR A 101 -25.56 -5.38 13.34
CA THR A 101 -26.30 -6.65 13.28
C THR A 101 -26.09 -7.49 14.54
N ASN A 102 -26.91 -8.54 14.68
CA ASN A 102 -26.86 -9.49 15.79
C ASN A 102 -25.80 -10.60 15.61
N ALA A 103 -24.99 -10.56 14.56
CA ALA A 103 -23.96 -11.57 14.27
C ALA A 103 -22.64 -10.90 13.86
N PRO A 104 -21.49 -11.55 14.10
CA PRO A 104 -20.23 -11.03 13.60
C PRO A 104 -20.22 -11.01 12.06
N ILE A 105 -19.65 -9.96 11.47
CA ILE A 105 -19.51 -9.82 10.01
C ILE A 105 -18.03 -9.82 9.65
N ARG A 106 -17.68 -10.58 8.60
CA ARG A 106 -16.36 -10.52 7.96
C ARG A 106 -16.40 -9.44 6.88
N VAL A 107 -15.68 -8.35 7.10
CA VAL A 107 -15.43 -7.32 6.09
C VAL A 107 -14.27 -7.78 5.24
N GLU A 108 -14.56 -8.15 3.99
CA GLU A 108 -13.55 -8.52 3.00
C GLU A 108 -13.25 -7.30 2.12
N LEU A 109 -12.03 -6.80 2.23
CA LEU A 109 -11.51 -5.70 1.43
C LEU A 109 -10.77 -6.32 0.24
N PRO A 110 -11.33 -6.31 -0.98
CA PRO A 110 -10.78 -7.05 -2.11
C PRO A 110 -9.45 -6.47 -2.61
N PRO A 111 -8.65 -7.26 -3.34
CA PRO A 111 -7.52 -6.71 -4.09
C PRO A 111 -8.00 -5.74 -5.17
N GLY A 112 -7.17 -4.74 -5.47
CA GLY A 112 -7.51 -3.60 -6.33
C GLY A 112 -8.29 -2.49 -5.63
N LEU A 113 -8.61 -2.63 -4.33
CA LEU A 113 -9.28 -1.59 -3.57
C LEU A 113 -8.31 -0.43 -3.28
N ILE A 114 -8.70 0.78 -3.70
CA ILE A 114 -7.93 2.02 -3.56
C ILE A 114 -8.61 2.92 -2.53
N TRP A 115 -7.87 3.33 -1.50
CA TRP A 115 -8.21 4.49 -0.69
C TRP A 115 -7.59 5.75 -1.28
N VAL A 116 -8.45 6.70 -1.62
CA VAL A 116 -8.06 7.98 -2.22
C VAL A 116 -7.70 8.95 -1.10
N ALA A 117 -6.47 9.47 -1.13
CA ALA A 117 -6.02 10.46 -0.17
C ALA A 117 -6.69 11.81 -0.42
N GLU A 118 -7.05 12.50 0.65
CA GLU A 118 -7.62 13.85 0.62
C GLU A 118 -6.53 14.91 0.82
N THR A 119 -6.85 16.17 0.52
CA THR A 119 -5.96 17.28 0.84
C THR A 119 -5.75 17.37 2.35
N SER A 120 -4.49 17.33 2.76
CA SER A 120 -4.09 17.46 4.15
C SER A 120 -4.37 18.86 4.65
N ALA A 121 -5.12 18.96 5.75
CA ALA A 121 -5.35 20.25 6.40
C ALA A 121 -4.06 20.87 6.97
N LEU A 122 -3.07 20.03 7.31
CA LEU A 122 -1.79 20.47 7.88
C LEU A 122 -0.77 20.84 6.82
N PHE A 123 -0.62 20.00 5.79
CA PHE A 123 0.44 20.15 4.78
C PHE A 123 -0.02 20.86 3.50
N GLN A 124 -1.33 21.05 3.30
CA GLN A 124 -1.93 21.75 2.16
C GLN A 124 -1.60 21.11 0.79
N ASP A 125 -1.31 19.82 0.78
CA ASP A 125 -1.06 18.97 -0.38
C ASP A 125 -1.80 17.62 -0.22
N ILE A 126 -1.60 16.68 -1.14
CA ILE A 126 -2.25 15.37 -1.13
C ILE A 126 -1.16 14.29 -1.06
N SER A 127 -1.25 13.38 -0.09
CA SER A 127 -0.36 12.23 -0.02
C SER A 127 -0.72 11.14 -1.05
N GLN A 128 0.04 10.05 -1.03
CA GLN A 128 -0.17 8.88 -1.88
C GLN A 128 -1.54 8.24 -1.66
N ASN A 129 -2.24 7.88 -2.74
CA ASN A 129 -3.34 6.92 -2.65
C ASN A 129 -2.79 5.54 -2.25
N GLY A 130 -3.56 4.78 -1.49
CA GLY A 130 -3.19 3.43 -1.06
C GLY A 130 -3.96 2.37 -1.82
N ILE A 131 -3.29 1.35 -2.35
CA ILE A 131 -3.93 0.19 -2.98
C ILE A 131 -3.65 -1.12 -2.23
N LEU A 132 -4.69 -1.93 -2.05
CA LEU A 132 -4.54 -3.32 -1.63
C LEU A 132 -4.31 -4.21 -2.86
N VAL A 133 -3.30 -5.06 -2.84
CA VAL A 133 -3.03 -6.02 -3.93
C VAL A 133 -3.43 -7.45 -3.59
N LYS A 134 -3.92 -7.67 -2.36
CA LYS A 134 -4.45 -8.93 -1.86
C LYS A 134 -5.60 -8.65 -0.91
N THR A 135 -6.55 -9.58 -0.81
CA THR A 135 -7.69 -9.48 0.10
C THR A 135 -7.22 -9.28 1.54
N VAL A 136 -7.81 -8.30 2.22
CA VAL A 136 -7.69 -8.11 3.67
C VAL A 136 -9.02 -8.48 4.31
N THR A 137 -8.97 -9.22 5.43
CA THR A 137 -10.17 -9.55 6.19
C THR A 137 -10.14 -8.93 7.58
N ILE A 138 -11.23 -8.26 7.95
CA ILE A 138 -11.47 -7.71 9.28
C ILE A 138 -12.76 -8.31 9.83
N LEU A 139 -12.71 -8.95 11.01
CA LEU A 139 -13.88 -9.49 11.69
C LEU A 139 -14.45 -8.42 12.63
N VAL A 140 -15.68 -7.98 12.39
CA VAL A 140 -16.37 -6.99 13.21
C VAL A 140 -17.43 -7.71 14.06
N PRO A 141 -17.26 -7.80 15.40
CA PRO A 141 -18.25 -8.46 16.26
C PRO A 141 -19.63 -7.80 16.18
N ALA A 142 -20.69 -8.53 16.53
CA ALA A 142 -22.05 -8.01 16.62
C ALA A 142 -22.10 -6.80 17.57
N HIS A 143 -22.80 -5.73 17.18
CA HIS A 143 -22.98 -4.51 17.98
C HIS A 143 -21.69 -3.88 18.50
N ALA A 144 -20.59 -4.05 17.78
CA ALA A 144 -19.27 -3.58 18.18
C ALA A 144 -18.62 -2.71 17.09
N VAL A 145 -17.58 -2.00 17.51
CA VAL A 145 -16.62 -1.33 16.63
C VAL A 145 -15.34 -2.14 16.62
N GLU A 146 -14.81 -2.44 15.43
CA GLU A 146 -13.47 -2.98 15.27
C GLU A 146 -12.62 -1.97 14.49
N THR A 147 -11.46 -1.63 15.05
CA THR A 147 -10.47 -0.74 14.45
C THR A 147 -9.25 -1.54 14.00
N ALA A 148 -8.77 -1.29 12.79
CA ALA A 148 -7.54 -1.87 12.27
C ALA A 148 -6.62 -0.78 11.71
N TRP A 149 -5.31 -1.03 11.81
CA TRP A 149 -4.31 -0.24 11.10
C TRP A 149 -4.07 -0.87 9.74
N LEU A 150 -4.58 -0.26 8.68
CA LEU A 150 -4.44 -0.77 7.32
C LEU A 150 -3.16 -0.21 6.69
N VAL A 151 -2.31 -1.09 6.16
CA VAL A 151 -1.15 -0.72 5.34
C VAL A 151 -1.42 -1.12 3.87
N ALA A 152 -1.02 -0.25 2.96
CA ALA A 152 -1.27 -0.35 1.53
C ALA A 152 -0.04 0.08 0.71
N TYR A 153 -0.04 -0.28 -0.57
CA TYR A 153 1.00 0.14 -1.51
C TYR A 153 0.71 1.52 -2.10
N CYS A 154 1.77 2.29 -2.34
CA CYS A 154 1.76 3.56 -3.03
C CYS A 154 1.40 3.39 -4.52
N ILE A 155 0.59 4.29 -5.08
CA ILE A 155 0.29 4.33 -6.52
C ILE A 155 0.56 5.70 -7.17
N ASN A 156 1.23 6.62 -6.48
CA ASN A 156 1.54 7.98 -6.93
C ASN A 156 3.00 8.36 -6.60
N TYR A 157 3.97 7.94 -7.41
CA TYR A 157 5.40 8.01 -7.06
C TYR A 157 5.90 9.45 -6.81
N ASP A 158 5.17 10.46 -7.27
CA ASP A 158 5.46 11.87 -7.12
C ASP A 158 4.78 12.53 -5.90
N ARG A 159 4.20 11.74 -5.00
CA ARG A 159 3.59 12.19 -3.74
C ARG A 159 4.30 11.58 -2.54
N ASP A 160 4.28 12.30 -1.43
CA ASP A 160 4.74 11.78 -0.15
C ASP A 160 3.87 10.62 0.33
N GLY A 161 4.49 9.70 1.06
CA GLY A 161 3.77 8.72 1.86
C GLY A 161 2.83 9.38 2.87
N THR A 162 1.98 8.59 3.51
CA THR A 162 1.03 9.11 4.48
C THR A 162 1.73 9.72 5.69
N ARG A 163 1.33 10.93 6.08
CA ARG A 163 1.83 11.65 7.25
C ARG A 163 0.77 11.70 8.36
N PRO A 164 1.16 11.96 9.63
CA PRO A 164 0.21 12.11 10.73
C PRO A 164 -0.87 13.14 10.41
N GLY A 165 -2.14 12.74 10.58
CA GLY A 165 -3.31 13.58 10.31
C GLY A 165 -3.79 13.59 8.85
N ASP A 166 -3.06 12.97 7.91
CA ASP A 166 -3.59 12.78 6.55
C ASP A 166 -4.86 11.91 6.60
N THR A 167 -5.82 12.25 5.74
CA THR A 167 -7.14 11.62 5.68
C THR A 167 -7.40 11.03 4.31
N PHE A 168 -8.29 10.05 4.27
CA PHE A 168 -8.71 9.38 3.06
C PHE A 168 -10.22 9.47 2.93
N GLU A 169 -10.70 9.37 1.70
CA GLU A 169 -12.11 9.32 1.43
C GLU A 169 -12.78 8.12 2.13
N ALA A 170 -14.01 8.33 2.62
CA ALA A 170 -14.76 7.28 3.30
C ALA A 170 -15.16 6.14 2.34
N GLN A 171 -15.37 6.43 1.06
CA GLN A 171 -15.75 5.42 0.07
C GLN A 171 -14.56 5.07 -0.81
N PRO A 172 -13.90 3.91 -0.59
CA PRO A 172 -12.81 3.48 -1.46
C PRO A 172 -13.33 3.06 -2.85
N ILE A 173 -12.42 3.00 -3.81
CA ILE A 173 -12.71 2.65 -5.20
C ILE A 173 -12.12 1.27 -5.48
N LEU A 174 -12.93 0.35 -5.99
CA LEU A 174 -12.42 -0.90 -6.56
C LEU A 174 -11.93 -0.63 -7.98
N SER A 175 -10.62 -0.71 -8.19
CA SER A 175 -9.97 -0.42 -9.47
C SER A 175 -10.42 -1.37 -10.58
N ASN A 176 -10.56 -0.84 -11.79
CA ASN A 176 -10.73 -1.61 -13.02
C ASN A 176 -9.43 -1.75 -13.84
N HIS A 177 -8.27 -1.40 -13.26
CA HIS A 177 -6.99 -1.44 -13.96
C HIS A 177 -6.54 -2.89 -14.23
N PRO A 178 -6.37 -3.32 -15.50
CA PRO A 178 -6.09 -4.72 -15.84
C PRO A 178 -4.77 -5.23 -15.25
N GLY A 179 -3.71 -4.41 -15.26
CA GLY A 179 -2.44 -4.75 -14.61
C GLY A 179 -2.54 -4.99 -13.10
N ILE A 180 -3.40 -4.25 -12.38
CA ILE A 180 -3.64 -4.48 -10.95
C ILE A 180 -4.41 -5.77 -10.76
N SER A 181 -5.43 -6.05 -11.58
CA SER A 181 -6.14 -7.32 -11.54
C SER A 181 -5.23 -8.52 -11.81
N ALA A 182 -4.28 -8.38 -12.76
CA ALA A 182 -3.29 -9.41 -13.06
C ALA A 182 -2.31 -9.63 -11.89
N LEU A 183 -1.77 -8.55 -11.32
CA LEU A 183 -0.90 -8.60 -10.14
C LEU A 183 -1.62 -9.23 -8.94
N ALA A 184 -2.86 -8.83 -8.68
CA ALA A 184 -3.68 -9.40 -7.62
C ALA A 184 -3.88 -10.91 -7.79
N LYS A 185 -4.17 -11.37 -9.01
CA LYS A 185 -4.31 -12.80 -9.30
C LYS A 185 -3.03 -13.57 -9.02
N GLN A 186 -1.87 -13.00 -9.36
CA GLN A 186 -0.58 -13.62 -9.07
C GLN A 186 -0.27 -13.68 -7.57
N LEU A 187 -0.65 -12.65 -6.82
CA LEU A 187 -0.38 -12.54 -5.39
C LEU A 187 -1.41 -13.26 -4.51
N ALA A 188 -2.50 -13.78 -5.09
CA ALA A 188 -3.62 -14.35 -4.34
C ALA A 188 -3.22 -15.41 -3.31
N THR A 189 -2.24 -16.26 -3.63
CA THR A 189 -1.75 -17.32 -2.71
C THR A 189 -0.49 -16.93 -1.96
N LYS A 190 0.12 -15.78 -2.24
CA LYS A 190 1.42 -15.38 -1.67
C LYS A 190 1.24 -14.85 -0.25
N LYS A 191 2.11 -15.24 0.68
CA LYS A 191 2.14 -14.73 2.05
C LYS A 191 2.72 -13.33 2.02
N ILE A 192 1.86 -12.31 2.10
CA ILE A 192 2.28 -10.91 1.94
C ILE A 192 1.63 -9.97 2.94
N ASN A 193 0.42 -10.27 3.43
CA ASN A 193 -0.23 -9.38 4.37
C ASN A 193 0.34 -9.58 5.78
N GLU A 194 0.42 -8.50 6.55
CA GLU A 194 0.89 -8.48 7.95
C GLU A 194 0.15 -9.51 8.81
N GLU A 195 -1.17 -9.70 8.61
CA GLU A 195 -1.96 -10.68 9.38
C GLU A 195 -1.66 -12.16 9.09
N GLU A 196 -0.86 -12.46 8.06
CA GLU A 196 -0.48 -13.83 7.70
C GLU A 196 0.78 -14.30 8.44
N TYR A 197 1.46 -13.39 9.13
CA TYR A 197 2.64 -13.69 9.92
C TYR A 197 2.25 -13.92 11.39
N ALA A 198 2.79 -14.99 11.99
CA ALA A 198 2.53 -15.32 13.40
C ALA A 198 3.16 -14.30 14.38
N SER A 199 4.20 -13.62 13.91
CA SER A 199 4.93 -12.54 14.58
C SER A 199 5.14 -11.40 13.58
N GLU A 200 5.61 -10.24 14.02
CA GLU A 200 6.01 -9.17 13.09
C GLU A 200 6.98 -9.72 12.03
N PRO A 201 6.81 -9.39 10.75
CA PRO A 201 7.74 -9.78 9.70
C PRO A 201 9.17 -9.36 10.03
N THR A 202 10.11 -10.27 9.82
CA THR A 202 11.55 -10.02 9.96
C THR A 202 12.03 -8.97 8.94
N ALA A 203 13.19 -8.37 9.16
CA ALA A 203 13.78 -7.43 8.21
C ALA A 203 13.96 -8.04 6.80
N ALA A 204 14.33 -9.32 6.72
CA ALA A 204 14.45 -10.04 5.46
C ALA A 204 13.09 -10.20 4.77
N GLU A 205 12.03 -10.58 5.50
CA GLU A 205 10.67 -10.65 4.96
C GLU A 205 10.18 -9.26 4.51
N ARG A 206 10.42 -8.20 5.29
CA ARG A 206 10.06 -6.83 4.89
C ARG A 206 10.79 -6.39 3.62
N GLN A 207 12.07 -6.73 3.48
CA GLN A 207 12.82 -6.47 2.26
C GLN A 207 12.20 -7.20 1.06
N GLN A 208 11.67 -8.42 1.26
CA GLN A 208 10.97 -9.13 0.20
C GLN A 208 9.63 -8.50 -0.17
N LEU A 209 8.88 -8.04 0.83
CA LEU A 209 7.61 -7.35 0.60
C LEU A 209 7.77 -5.99 -0.07
N ALA A 210 8.93 -5.33 0.11
CA ALA A 210 9.24 -4.08 -0.58
C ALA A 210 9.29 -4.23 -2.11
N PHE A 211 9.69 -5.39 -2.62
CA PHE A 211 9.69 -5.67 -4.07
C PHE A 211 8.28 -5.75 -4.68
N ILE A 212 7.24 -6.01 -3.88
CA ILE A 212 5.86 -5.92 -4.36
C ILE A 212 5.52 -4.45 -4.68
N GLY A 213 6.09 -3.50 -3.92
CA GLY A 213 6.01 -2.08 -4.25
C GLY A 213 6.59 -1.77 -5.63
N VAL A 214 7.69 -2.43 -6.02
CA VAL A 214 8.25 -2.33 -7.38
C VAL A 214 7.26 -2.85 -8.43
N ALA A 215 6.57 -3.97 -8.16
CA ALA A 215 5.54 -4.47 -9.08
C ALA A 215 4.35 -3.52 -9.23
N VAL A 216 3.97 -2.82 -8.15
CA VAL A 216 2.94 -1.78 -8.22
C VAL A 216 3.44 -0.59 -9.05
N VAL A 217 4.71 -0.18 -8.89
CA VAL A 217 5.34 0.87 -9.71
C VAL A 217 5.42 0.46 -11.19
N ASP A 218 5.70 -0.81 -11.49
CA ASP A 218 5.68 -1.32 -12.86
C ASP A 218 4.29 -1.18 -13.48
N VAL A 219 3.24 -1.59 -12.76
CA VAL A 219 1.85 -1.45 -13.24
C VAL A 219 1.45 0.02 -13.40
N GLN A 220 1.86 0.86 -12.47
CA GLN A 220 1.64 2.30 -12.47
C GLN A 220 2.28 3.01 -13.68
N THR A 221 3.46 2.53 -14.10
CA THR A 221 4.23 3.15 -15.19
C THR A 221 3.86 2.52 -16.52
N TYR A 222 3.91 1.20 -16.62
CA TYR A 222 3.83 0.43 -17.87
C TYR A 222 2.49 -0.27 -18.07
N GLY A 223 1.58 -0.21 -17.10
CA GLY A 223 0.30 -0.92 -17.14
C GLY A 223 0.39 -2.41 -16.84
N THR A 224 1.59 -2.96 -16.67
CA THR A 224 1.86 -4.37 -16.37
C THR A 224 3.15 -4.52 -15.55
N VAL A 225 3.25 -5.62 -14.80
CA VAL A 225 4.47 -6.03 -14.12
C VAL A 225 5.56 -6.36 -15.15
N GLN A 226 6.79 -5.89 -14.94
CA GLN A 226 7.91 -6.16 -15.84
C GLN A 226 8.47 -7.58 -15.65
N PRO A 227 9.08 -8.21 -16.68
CA PRO A 227 9.57 -9.59 -16.58
C PRO A 227 10.58 -9.84 -15.45
N SER A 228 11.45 -8.86 -15.16
CA SER A 228 12.41 -8.92 -14.05
C SER A 228 11.71 -9.00 -12.69
N THR A 229 10.71 -8.13 -12.48
CA THR A 229 9.88 -8.13 -11.27
C THR A 229 9.02 -9.39 -11.18
N GLN A 230 8.49 -9.87 -12.30
CA GLN A 230 7.73 -11.12 -12.38
C GLN A 230 8.52 -12.31 -11.85
N ALA A 231 9.81 -12.43 -12.23
CA ALA A 231 10.69 -13.49 -11.77
C ALA A 231 10.88 -13.46 -10.24
N TYR A 232 10.89 -12.27 -9.64
CA TYR A 232 10.95 -12.10 -8.20
C TYR A 232 9.64 -12.52 -7.51
N LEU A 233 8.50 -12.01 -7.98
CA LEU A 233 7.19 -12.32 -7.41
C LEU A 233 6.89 -13.82 -7.39
N ASN A 234 7.38 -14.56 -8.39
CA ASN A 234 7.23 -16.02 -8.46
C ASN A 234 7.89 -16.75 -7.28
N GLN A 235 8.96 -16.17 -6.71
CA GLN A 235 9.72 -16.73 -5.60
C GLN A 235 9.12 -16.43 -4.22
N LEU A 236 8.10 -15.56 -4.14
CA LEU A 236 7.46 -15.24 -2.87
C LEU A 236 6.84 -16.51 -2.24
N PRO A 237 6.95 -16.67 -0.91
CA PRO A 237 6.36 -17.80 -0.21
C PRO A 237 4.83 -17.77 -0.35
N ASN A 238 4.19 -18.93 -0.35
CA ASN A 238 2.74 -19.02 -0.26
C ASN A 238 2.27 -18.87 1.20
N ALA A 239 1.07 -18.34 1.39
CA ALA A 239 0.35 -18.44 2.65
C ALA A 239 0.09 -19.92 2.95
N ARG A 240 0.28 -20.32 4.21
CA ARG A 240 0.01 -21.70 4.66
C ARG A 240 -1.46 -21.88 4.97
#